data_AF-A0A842SBN0-F1
#
_entry.id   AF-A0A842SBN0-F1
#
_cell.length_a   1.000
_cell.length_b   1.000
_cell.length_c   1.000
_cell.angle_alpha   90.00
_cell.angle_beta   90.00
_cell.angle_gamma   90.00
#
_symmetry.space_group_name_H-M   'P 1'
#
loop_
_entity.id
_entity.type
_entity.pdbx_description
1 polymer ?
#
loop_
_entity_poly.entity_id
_entity_poly.type
_entity_poly.pdbx_seq_one_letter_code
_entity_poly.pdbx_strand_id
1 'polypeptide(L)'
;MKSRLMKVNYKLISPLLIMLLLLPGFIFVPTVLGYNESYSNISVEHAYIMIKKNKYSDLLLLDVRSQSEYSFTHLYNSLQLSHDEIGDQISEIEQYKDEIIIVYCKSGVISENASKLLVNHGFSKVYNMEGGIKAWIEAGFPVWSIAHNITIEEDGSVDIIPMILENRECGCTNTDNTSNLFTDIQIESTVLKENDTYREIRYNYTLNNTNYEKLEIRSLLFSFETNDSGTIKSFDFYYYEVIRSDSVSNYYLLKYYSEHEQYNLSITATLTPSNMEFYTSSKTVLVYNPAEKTRNTIEMITIKKEITLSEQFQIIRHIANKLEKEYRKSEDTNLNELSDNYRMIGREARDLSQLIKRNLIEYDLPIQETFALIYDAFTPGNGGGGGDPPSPPPPGSGCFGGDPYWDCFWCEFAIGLGTIVLCAGIIIATYGSGGELCVILLEYFHITGSTYIACQLAGCC
;
A
#
# COMPACT_ATOMS: atom_id res chain seq x y z
N MET A 1 66.88 -71.00 30.58
CA MET A 1 65.67 -71.04 29.73
C MET A 1 66.01 -70.46 28.37
N LYS A 2 66.02 -71.28 27.30
CA LYS A 2 66.28 -70.83 25.92
C LYS A 2 65.02 -70.13 25.37
N SER A 3 65.11 -68.85 25.02
CA SER A 3 64.06 -68.11 24.31
C SER A 3 64.06 -68.47 22.82
N ARG A 4 62.94 -68.96 22.31
CA ARG A 4 62.69 -69.14 20.88
C ARG A 4 62.44 -67.77 20.24
N LEU A 5 63.38 -67.29 19.42
CA LEU A 5 63.13 -66.18 18.51
C LEU A 5 62.44 -66.72 17.25
N MET A 6 61.21 -66.27 16.99
CA MET A 6 60.48 -66.53 15.75
C MET A 6 61.18 -65.82 14.58
N LYS A 7 61.54 -66.58 13.54
CA LYS A 7 62.02 -66.03 12.27
C LYS A 7 60.84 -65.55 11.44
N VAL A 8 60.70 -64.24 11.27
CA VAL A 8 59.72 -63.62 10.38
C VAL A 8 60.15 -63.84 8.92
N ASN A 9 59.25 -64.37 8.10
CA ASN A 9 59.50 -64.71 6.70
C ASN A 9 59.20 -63.51 5.79
N TYR A 10 60.22 -62.71 5.50
CA TYR A 10 60.15 -61.48 4.69
C TYR A 10 59.72 -61.71 3.23
N LYS A 11 59.70 -62.95 2.74
CA LYS A 11 59.20 -63.28 1.39
C LYS A 11 57.69 -63.09 1.23
N LEU A 12 56.91 -63.08 2.32
CA LEU A 12 55.47 -62.76 2.28
C LEU A 12 55.16 -61.26 2.43
N ILE A 13 56.11 -60.46 2.93
CA ILE A 13 55.90 -59.03 3.22
C ILE A 13 56.09 -58.17 1.96
N SER A 14 56.98 -58.58 1.06
CA SER A 14 57.28 -57.90 -0.20
C SER A 14 56.07 -57.73 -1.16
N PRO A 15 55.28 -58.78 -1.49
CA PRO A 15 54.14 -58.61 -2.38
C PRO A 15 52.99 -57.81 -1.73
N LEU A 16 52.86 -57.85 -0.41
CA LEU A 16 51.81 -57.15 0.34
C LEU A 16 52.05 -55.64 0.41
N LEU A 17 53.33 -55.23 0.49
CA LEU A 17 53.73 -53.82 0.40
C LEU A 17 53.62 -53.26 -1.02
N ILE A 18 53.90 -54.08 -2.04
CA ILE A 18 53.77 -53.68 -3.45
C ILE A 18 52.29 -53.56 -3.86
N MET A 19 51.41 -54.43 -3.33
CA MET A 19 49.96 -54.32 -3.53
C MET A 19 49.36 -53.07 -2.86
N LEU A 20 49.95 -52.61 -1.75
CA LEU A 20 49.54 -51.37 -1.07
C LEU A 20 50.02 -50.11 -1.83
N LEU A 21 51.14 -50.20 -2.56
CA LEU A 21 51.71 -49.12 -3.38
C LEU A 21 51.10 -49.02 -4.80
N LEU A 22 50.40 -50.07 -5.26
CA LEU A 22 49.74 -50.13 -6.57
C LEU A 22 48.24 -49.81 -6.51
N LEU A 23 47.68 -49.42 -5.36
CA LEU A 23 46.37 -48.78 -5.27
C LEU A 23 46.50 -47.33 -5.78
N PRO A 24 46.17 -47.04 -7.04
CA PRO A 24 46.34 -45.70 -7.59
C PRO A 24 45.20 -44.83 -7.05
N GLY A 25 45.56 -43.68 -6.50
CA GLY A 25 44.72 -42.49 -6.29
C GLY A 25 43.21 -42.61 -6.56
N PHE A 26 42.47 -43.12 -5.59
CA PHE A 26 40.99 -43.10 -5.61
C PHE A 26 40.37 -42.37 -4.41
N ILE A 27 41.15 -41.61 -3.65
CA ILE A 27 40.65 -40.83 -2.52
C ILE A 27 41.31 -39.46 -2.57
N PHE A 28 40.49 -38.41 -2.56
CA PHE A 28 40.84 -37.02 -2.82
C PHE A 28 41.11 -36.67 -4.29
N VAL A 29 40.09 -36.85 -5.14
CA VAL A 29 39.68 -35.66 -5.91
C VAL A 29 39.00 -34.79 -4.87
N PRO A 30 39.60 -33.69 -4.39
CA PRO A 30 38.77 -32.65 -3.84
C PRO A 30 37.91 -32.23 -5.04
N THR A 31 36.66 -32.66 -5.07
CA THR A 31 35.61 -31.85 -5.67
C THR A 31 35.62 -30.55 -4.87
N VAL A 32 36.61 -29.70 -5.16
CA VAL A 32 36.38 -28.28 -5.21
C VAL A 32 35.35 -28.17 -6.34
N LEU A 33 34.09 -28.43 -6.00
CA LEU A 33 33.00 -27.70 -6.62
C LEU A 33 33.35 -26.26 -6.30
N GLY A 34 34.15 -25.66 -7.19
CA GLY A 34 34.36 -24.23 -7.19
C GLY A 34 32.97 -23.67 -7.34
N TYR A 35 32.41 -23.22 -6.24
CA TYR A 35 31.29 -22.31 -6.26
C TYR A 35 31.84 -21.03 -6.90
N ASN A 36 31.86 -21.01 -8.23
CA ASN A 36 32.11 -19.79 -8.97
C ASN A 36 30.85 -18.96 -8.72
N GLU A 37 30.96 -17.96 -7.84
CA GLU A 37 30.02 -16.84 -7.84
C GLU A 37 30.08 -16.22 -9.24
N SER A 38 29.22 -16.67 -10.16
CA SER A 38 29.25 -16.21 -11.55
C SER A 38 28.11 -15.24 -11.85
N TYR A 39 27.67 -14.49 -10.84
CA TYR A 39 26.85 -13.29 -11.02
C TYR A 39 27.71 -12.06 -10.70
N SER A 40 27.36 -10.90 -11.26
CA SER A 40 28.07 -9.64 -11.01
C SER A 40 27.18 -8.64 -10.29
N ASN A 41 27.66 -8.03 -9.22
CA ASN A 41 26.99 -6.88 -8.62
C ASN A 41 27.19 -5.64 -9.50
N ILE A 42 26.12 -4.88 -9.70
CA ILE A 42 26.14 -3.60 -10.43
C ILE A 42 25.38 -2.53 -9.65
N SER A 43 25.83 -1.28 -9.74
CA SER A 43 25.07 -0.16 -9.21
C SER A 43 23.83 0.13 -10.05
N VAL A 44 22.89 0.89 -9.50
CA VAL A 44 21.68 1.32 -10.21
C VAL A 44 22.00 2.18 -11.44
N GLU A 45 23.08 2.98 -11.42
CA GLU A 45 23.53 3.75 -12.59
C GLU A 45 24.04 2.84 -13.70
N HIS A 46 24.83 1.82 -13.35
CA HIS A 46 25.30 0.82 -14.32
C HIS A 46 24.14 0.03 -14.90
N ALA A 47 23.18 -0.41 -14.07
CA ALA A 47 21.95 -1.05 -14.53
C ALA A 47 21.15 -0.15 -15.49
N TYR A 48 20.99 1.13 -15.15
CA TYR A 48 20.31 2.11 -16.00
C TYR A 48 21.00 2.28 -17.36
N ILE A 49 22.33 2.36 -17.39
CA ILE A 49 23.12 2.43 -18.63
C ILE A 49 22.93 1.16 -19.47
N MET A 50 22.95 -0.02 -18.84
CA MET A 50 22.73 -1.30 -19.53
C MET A 50 21.33 -1.38 -20.16
N ILE A 51 20.30 -0.96 -19.42
CA ILE A 51 18.91 -0.89 -19.91
C ILE A 51 18.78 0.09 -21.07
N LYS A 52 19.36 1.28 -20.97
CA LYS A 52 19.34 2.26 -22.07
C LYS A 52 20.08 1.80 -23.31
N LYS A 53 21.19 1.06 -23.15
CA LYS A 53 22.00 0.57 -24.26
C LYS A 53 21.35 -0.60 -25.01
N ASN A 54 20.86 -1.59 -24.27
CA ASN A 54 20.29 -2.81 -24.86
C ASN A 54 18.79 -2.69 -25.12
N LYS A 55 18.12 -1.61 -24.67
CA LYS A 55 16.65 -1.49 -24.62
C LYS A 55 16.03 -2.61 -23.78
N TYR A 56 14.78 -2.42 -23.33
CA TYR A 56 14.09 -3.41 -22.51
C TYR A 56 13.79 -4.73 -23.24
N SER A 57 13.91 -4.78 -24.58
CA SER A 57 13.65 -6.00 -25.37
C SER A 57 14.79 -7.01 -25.40
N ASP A 58 16.03 -6.57 -25.13
CA ASP A 58 17.23 -7.39 -25.33
C ASP A 58 17.89 -7.78 -24.00
N LEU A 59 17.16 -7.61 -22.88
CA LEU A 59 17.55 -8.05 -21.56
C LEU A 59 16.31 -8.42 -20.73
N LEU A 60 16.47 -9.33 -19.77
CA LEU A 60 15.45 -9.60 -18.76
C LEU A 60 15.73 -8.77 -17.52
N LEU A 61 14.74 -7.99 -17.10
CA LEU A 61 14.75 -7.33 -15.81
C LEU A 61 13.84 -8.12 -14.88
N LEU A 62 14.41 -8.78 -13.87
CA LEU A 62 13.70 -9.71 -13.00
C LEU A 62 13.48 -9.08 -11.62
N ASP A 63 12.21 -8.82 -11.30
CA ASP A 63 11.80 -8.40 -9.96
C ASP A 63 11.48 -9.64 -9.11
N VAL A 64 12.27 -9.86 -8.07
CA VAL A 64 12.12 -11.03 -7.19
C VAL A 64 11.38 -10.72 -5.89
N ARG A 65 10.73 -9.55 -5.82
CA ARG A 65 9.78 -9.20 -4.75
C ARG A 65 8.46 -9.94 -4.93
N SER A 66 7.58 -9.84 -3.94
CA SER A 66 6.24 -10.39 -4.04
C SER A 66 5.41 -9.72 -5.15
N GLN A 67 4.35 -10.41 -5.59
CA GLN A 67 3.41 -9.84 -6.57
C GLN A 67 2.76 -8.55 -6.04
N SER A 68 2.55 -8.41 -4.73
CA SER A 68 1.98 -7.20 -4.13
C SER A 68 2.93 -6.02 -4.20
N GLU A 69 4.21 -6.20 -3.85
CA GLU A 69 5.24 -5.18 -4.00
C GLU A 69 5.36 -4.72 -5.46
N TYR A 70 5.27 -5.67 -6.41
CA TYR A 70 5.30 -5.41 -7.84
C TYR A 70 4.08 -4.61 -8.33
N SER A 71 2.88 -5.00 -7.92
CA SER A 71 1.61 -4.38 -8.34
C SER A 71 1.50 -2.90 -7.96
N PHE A 72 2.24 -2.43 -6.96
CA PHE A 72 2.27 -1.01 -6.55
C PHE A 72 3.29 -0.19 -7.34
N THR A 73 4.54 -0.65 -7.37
CA THR A 73 5.65 0.06 -8.01
C THR A 73 6.71 -0.93 -8.46
N HIS A 74 7.13 -0.89 -9.72
CA HIS A 74 8.17 -1.75 -10.29
C HIS A 74 8.91 -1.05 -11.43
N LEU A 75 10.06 -1.57 -11.87
CA LEU A 75 10.76 -1.02 -13.03
C LEU A 75 10.00 -1.38 -14.32
N TYR A 76 9.95 -0.47 -15.29
CA TYR A 76 9.27 -0.73 -16.56
C TYR A 76 9.78 -2.00 -17.25
N ASN A 77 8.86 -2.78 -17.83
CA ASN A 77 9.14 -4.03 -18.56
C ASN A 77 9.90 -5.09 -17.74
N SER A 78 9.86 -5.02 -16.41
CA SER A 78 10.34 -6.15 -15.61
C SER A 78 9.37 -7.33 -15.67
N LEU A 79 9.89 -8.53 -15.48
CA LEU A 79 9.11 -9.71 -15.16
C LEU A 79 9.12 -9.89 -13.64
N GLN A 80 7.95 -10.10 -13.06
CA GLN A 80 7.84 -10.49 -11.66
C GLN A 80 7.98 -12.01 -11.55
N LEU A 81 8.86 -12.47 -10.66
CA LEU A 81 8.94 -13.85 -10.23
C LEU A 81 9.53 -13.89 -8.83
N SER A 82 8.70 -14.17 -7.82
CA SER A 82 9.11 -14.06 -6.42
C SER A 82 10.32 -14.95 -6.14
N HIS A 83 11.27 -14.49 -5.32
CA HIS A 83 12.45 -15.27 -4.94
C HIS A 83 12.12 -16.71 -4.51
N ASP A 84 11.02 -16.88 -3.77
CA ASP A 84 10.60 -18.17 -3.24
C ASP A 84 10.00 -19.11 -4.30
N GLU A 85 9.60 -18.56 -5.45
CA GLU A 85 8.99 -19.28 -6.57
C GLU A 85 9.99 -19.62 -7.68
N ILE A 86 11.16 -18.95 -7.72
CA ILE A 86 12.15 -19.10 -8.80
C ILE A 86 12.53 -20.56 -9.02
N GLY A 87 12.70 -21.35 -7.95
CA GLY A 87 13.09 -22.76 -8.08
C GLY A 87 12.04 -23.61 -8.79
N ASP A 88 10.77 -23.38 -8.50
CA ASP A 88 9.65 -24.14 -9.04
C ASP A 88 9.23 -23.65 -10.44
N GLN A 89 9.45 -22.37 -10.73
CA GLN A 89 9.04 -21.70 -11.96
C GLN A 89 10.22 -21.30 -12.86
N ILE A 90 11.40 -21.91 -12.66
CA ILE A 90 12.61 -21.58 -13.44
C ILE A 90 12.40 -21.75 -14.96
N SER A 91 11.51 -22.66 -15.35
CA SER A 91 11.15 -22.95 -16.74
C SER A 91 10.50 -21.77 -17.46
N GLU A 92 9.87 -20.84 -16.73
CA GLU A 92 9.24 -19.64 -17.32
C GLU A 92 10.27 -18.65 -17.87
N ILE A 93 11.50 -18.72 -17.35
CA ILE A 93 12.59 -17.82 -17.73
C ILE A 93 13.75 -18.54 -18.44
N GLU A 94 13.65 -19.85 -18.71
CA GLU A 94 14.70 -20.63 -19.37
C GLU A 94 15.13 -20.07 -20.74
N GLN A 95 14.21 -19.42 -21.45
CA GLN A 95 14.50 -18.74 -22.73
C GLN A 95 15.54 -17.61 -22.61
N TYR A 96 15.78 -17.09 -21.40
CA TYR A 96 16.74 -16.02 -21.11
C TYR A 96 18.10 -16.53 -20.62
N LYS A 97 18.37 -17.84 -20.69
CA LYS A 97 19.57 -18.48 -20.12
C LYS A 97 20.90 -17.89 -20.58
N ASP A 98 20.95 -17.42 -21.82
CA ASP A 98 22.12 -16.79 -22.44
C ASP A 98 21.99 -15.27 -22.60
N GLU A 99 20.90 -14.69 -22.13
CA GLU A 99 20.63 -13.26 -22.18
C GLU A 99 21.09 -12.53 -20.93
N ILE A 100 21.21 -11.21 -21.02
CA ILE A 100 21.52 -10.37 -19.85
C ILE A 100 20.31 -10.39 -18.92
N ILE A 101 20.53 -10.80 -17.66
CA ILE A 101 19.51 -10.75 -16.61
C ILE A 101 19.96 -9.78 -15.53
N ILE A 102 19.18 -8.72 -15.32
CA ILE A 102 19.34 -7.83 -14.17
C ILE A 102 18.30 -8.23 -13.14
N VAL A 103 18.74 -8.73 -12.00
CA VAL A 103 17.88 -9.15 -10.89
C VAL A 103 17.85 -8.05 -9.86
N TYR A 104 16.65 -7.68 -9.40
CA TYR A 104 16.49 -6.71 -8.34
C TYR A 104 15.40 -7.13 -7.36
N CYS A 105 15.51 -6.61 -6.15
CA CYS A 105 14.48 -6.69 -5.13
C CYS A 105 14.30 -5.31 -4.49
N LYS A 106 13.83 -5.25 -3.25
CA LYS A 106 13.66 -3.99 -2.52
C LYS A 106 14.99 -3.24 -2.29
N SER A 107 15.99 -3.91 -1.73
CA SER A 107 17.26 -3.31 -1.27
C SER A 107 18.53 -3.96 -1.84
N GLY A 108 18.39 -5.00 -2.67
CA GLY A 108 19.51 -5.75 -3.27
C GLY A 108 19.89 -7.05 -2.53
N VAL A 109 19.36 -7.29 -1.32
CA VAL A 109 19.73 -8.45 -0.49
C VAL A 109 19.09 -9.76 -0.99
N ILE A 110 17.78 -9.76 -1.21
CA ILE A 110 17.05 -10.96 -1.68
C ILE A 110 17.45 -11.30 -3.12
N SER A 111 17.68 -10.28 -3.95
CA SER A 111 18.10 -10.46 -5.34
C SER A 111 19.51 -11.03 -5.48
N GLU A 112 20.38 -10.87 -4.47
CA GLU A 112 21.68 -11.55 -4.43
C GLU A 112 21.49 -13.08 -4.37
N ASN A 113 20.59 -13.56 -3.50
CA ASN A 113 20.29 -14.99 -3.38
C ASN A 113 19.60 -15.53 -4.64
N ALA A 114 18.64 -14.78 -5.21
CA ALA A 114 18.03 -15.13 -6.48
C ALA A 114 19.09 -15.23 -7.60
N SER A 115 20.04 -14.30 -7.66
CA SER A 115 21.11 -14.31 -8.65
C SER A 115 21.97 -15.57 -8.56
N LYS A 116 22.31 -15.99 -7.34
CA LYS A 116 23.02 -17.26 -7.09
C LYS A 116 22.20 -18.47 -7.55
N LEU A 117 20.89 -18.47 -7.30
CA LEU A 117 19.99 -19.53 -7.73
C LEU A 117 19.92 -19.64 -9.25
N LEU A 118 19.81 -18.52 -9.96
CA LEU A 118 19.83 -18.49 -11.43
C LEU A 118 21.15 -19.04 -11.98
N VAL A 119 22.29 -18.60 -11.44
CA VAL A 119 23.60 -19.13 -11.83
C VAL A 119 23.65 -20.66 -11.68
N ASN A 120 23.15 -21.19 -10.57
CA ASN A 120 23.10 -22.64 -10.33
C ASN A 120 22.21 -23.39 -11.33
N HIS A 121 21.20 -22.73 -11.90
CA HIS A 121 20.34 -23.27 -12.96
C HIS A 121 20.92 -23.06 -14.37
N GLY A 122 22.14 -22.51 -14.48
CA GLY A 122 22.91 -22.41 -15.71
C GLY A 122 22.68 -21.11 -16.50
N PHE A 123 22.15 -20.07 -15.87
CA PHE A 123 22.07 -18.74 -16.47
C PHE A 123 23.45 -18.09 -16.51
N SER A 124 23.87 -17.62 -17.68
CA SER A 124 25.28 -17.28 -17.93
C SER A 124 25.65 -15.80 -17.75
N LYS A 125 24.67 -14.87 -17.74
CA LYS A 125 24.88 -13.42 -17.64
C LYS A 125 23.97 -12.77 -16.60
N VAL A 126 24.15 -13.15 -15.34
CA VAL A 126 23.33 -12.67 -14.22
C VAL A 126 23.99 -11.48 -13.51
N TYR A 127 23.23 -10.41 -13.31
CA TYR A 127 23.66 -9.19 -12.62
C TYR A 127 22.71 -8.87 -11.47
N ASN A 128 23.23 -8.75 -10.25
CA ASN A 128 22.44 -8.30 -9.10
C ASN A 128 22.52 -6.76 -9.02
N MET A 129 21.37 -6.10 -9.00
CA MET A 129 21.29 -4.64 -8.87
C MET A 129 21.38 -4.24 -7.40
N GLU A 130 22.54 -3.73 -6.98
CA GLU A 130 22.80 -3.29 -5.61
C GLU A 130 21.89 -2.12 -5.24
N GLY A 131 21.39 -2.12 -4.00
CA GLY A 131 20.44 -1.12 -3.51
C GLY A 131 19.00 -1.31 -3.99
N GLY A 132 18.76 -2.21 -4.96
CA GLY A 132 17.43 -2.58 -5.45
C GLY A 132 16.61 -1.41 -6.00
N ILE A 133 15.28 -1.57 -6.00
CA ILE A 133 14.36 -0.52 -6.46
C ILE A 133 14.41 0.74 -5.58
N LYS A 134 14.81 0.63 -4.30
CA LYS A 134 14.96 1.80 -3.43
C LYS A 134 16.04 2.75 -3.94
N ALA A 135 17.25 2.24 -4.18
CA ALA A 135 18.33 3.05 -4.74
C ALA A 135 18.00 3.54 -6.16
N TRP A 136 17.23 2.77 -6.94
CA TRP A 136 16.79 3.17 -8.28
C TRP A 136 15.89 4.41 -8.25
N ILE A 137 14.91 4.43 -7.32
CA ILE A 137 14.03 5.58 -7.12
C ILE A 137 14.80 6.77 -6.54
N GLU A 138 15.69 6.56 -5.58
CA GLU A 138 16.56 7.61 -5.01
C GLU A 138 17.46 8.26 -6.08
N ALA A 139 17.92 7.49 -7.08
CA ALA A 139 18.67 7.98 -8.22
C ALA A 139 17.81 8.73 -9.27
N GLY A 140 16.48 8.81 -9.06
CA GLY A 140 15.53 9.49 -9.95
C GLY A 140 15.27 8.75 -11.26
N PHE A 141 15.51 7.44 -11.30
CA PHE A 141 15.24 6.63 -12.49
C PHE A 141 13.75 6.27 -12.60
N PRO A 142 13.22 6.15 -13.84
CA PRO A 142 11.80 5.94 -14.06
C PRO A 142 11.34 4.56 -13.58
N VAL A 143 10.14 4.52 -13.01
CA VAL A 143 9.43 3.31 -12.56
C VAL A 143 7.98 3.38 -13.03
N TRP A 144 7.37 2.21 -13.16
CA TRP A 144 5.92 2.08 -13.23
C TRP A 144 5.37 2.17 -11.80
N SER A 145 4.37 3.02 -11.54
CA SER A 145 3.74 3.13 -10.21
C SER A 145 2.31 3.62 -10.28
N ILE A 146 1.49 3.11 -9.36
CA ILE A 146 0.10 3.53 -9.11
C ILE A 146 -0.09 4.15 -7.72
N ALA A 147 0.99 4.31 -6.95
CA ALA A 147 0.92 4.85 -5.60
C ALA A 147 2.09 5.77 -5.31
N HIS A 148 1.83 6.98 -4.80
CA HIS A 148 2.89 7.93 -4.46
C HIS A 148 2.70 8.55 -3.07
N ASN A 149 3.83 8.81 -2.43
CA ASN A 149 3.95 9.75 -1.33
C ASN A 149 4.30 11.12 -1.93
N ILE A 150 3.44 12.09 -1.70
CA ILE A 150 3.56 13.45 -2.24
C ILE A 150 3.78 14.39 -1.08
N THR A 151 4.87 15.15 -1.11
CA THR A 151 5.15 16.17 -0.10
C THR A 151 5.23 17.54 -0.75
N ILE A 152 4.53 18.49 -0.16
CA ILE A 152 4.66 19.92 -0.47
C ILE A 152 5.47 20.55 0.65
N GLU A 153 6.69 20.96 0.32
CA GLU A 153 7.61 21.58 1.28
C GLU A 153 7.26 23.06 1.50
N GLU A 154 7.85 23.67 2.54
CA GLU A 154 7.58 25.07 2.93
C GLU A 154 7.87 26.08 1.79
N ASP A 155 8.90 25.81 0.98
CA ASP A 155 9.30 26.63 -0.16
C ASP A 155 8.37 26.46 -1.39
N GLY A 156 7.39 25.55 -1.31
CA GLY A 156 6.44 25.22 -2.35
C GLY A 156 6.94 24.20 -3.38
N SER A 157 8.14 23.62 -3.17
CA SER A 157 8.60 22.48 -3.97
C SER A 157 7.69 21.26 -3.74
N VAL A 158 7.59 20.41 -4.78
CA VAL A 158 6.67 19.27 -4.83
C VAL A 158 7.45 18.01 -5.13
N ASP A 159 7.63 17.19 -4.10
CA ASP A 159 8.24 15.88 -4.20
C ASP A 159 7.15 14.83 -4.40
N ILE A 160 7.26 14.05 -5.47
CA ILE A 160 6.37 12.92 -5.77
C ILE A 160 7.26 11.69 -5.80
N ILE A 161 7.13 10.85 -4.78
CA ILE A 161 7.97 9.67 -4.57
C ILE A 161 7.09 8.44 -4.72
N PRO A 162 7.34 7.56 -5.71
CA PRO A 162 6.66 6.28 -5.82
C PRO A 162 6.74 5.48 -4.52
N MET A 163 5.62 4.90 -4.11
CA MET A 163 5.52 4.13 -2.87
C MET A 163 6.17 2.76 -3.07
N ILE A 164 7.15 2.44 -2.24
CA ILE A 164 7.66 1.09 -2.09
C ILE A 164 6.92 0.50 -0.89
N LEU A 165 6.19 -0.60 -1.10
CA LEU A 165 5.61 -1.32 0.02
C LEU A 165 6.75 -1.79 0.94
N GLU A 166 6.75 -1.27 2.16
CA GLU A 166 7.61 -1.81 3.19
C GLU A 166 6.99 -3.17 3.56
N ASN A 167 7.74 -4.28 3.41
CA ASN A 167 7.41 -5.55 4.06
C ASN A 167 7.37 -5.35 5.57
N ARG A 168 6.31 -4.73 6.08
CA ARG A 168 5.73 -5.14 7.34
C ARG A 168 5.07 -6.45 6.98
N GLU A 169 5.61 -7.53 7.52
CA GLU A 169 4.77 -8.70 7.73
C GLU A 169 3.48 -8.17 8.34
N CYS A 170 2.35 -8.27 7.63
CA CYS A 170 1.06 -8.27 8.31
C CYS A 170 1.20 -9.42 9.30
N GLY A 171 1.53 -9.10 10.54
CA GLY A 171 1.86 -10.04 11.60
C GLY A 171 0.61 -10.78 12.07
N CYS A 172 -0.10 -11.41 11.14
CA CYS A 172 -1.02 -12.47 11.44
C CYS A 172 -0.17 -13.72 11.55
N THR A 173 0.54 -13.86 12.66
CA THR A 173 1.05 -15.17 13.04
C THR A 173 -0.15 -16.11 13.04
N ASN A 174 -0.08 -17.19 12.26
CA ASN A 174 -0.95 -18.36 12.40
C ASN A 174 -0.77 -18.95 13.80
N THR A 175 -1.27 -18.25 14.81
CA THR A 175 -1.58 -18.84 16.08
C THR A 175 -3.04 -19.20 15.97
N ASP A 176 -3.32 -20.50 15.91
CA ASP A 176 -4.64 -21.14 16.07
C ASP A 176 -5.33 -20.82 17.42
N ASN A 177 -5.01 -19.67 18.03
CA ASN A 177 -5.46 -19.18 19.31
C ASN A 177 -5.88 -17.70 19.24
N THR A 178 -6.38 -17.21 18.09
CA THR A 178 -7.25 -16.02 18.09
C THR A 178 -8.63 -16.43 18.59
N SER A 179 -8.72 -16.83 19.86
CA SER A 179 -9.99 -16.87 20.56
C SER A 179 -10.52 -15.43 20.60
N ASN A 180 -11.47 -15.13 19.72
CA ASN A 180 -12.46 -14.06 19.83
C ASN A 180 -12.01 -12.85 20.67
N LEU A 181 -11.10 -12.03 20.12
CA LEU A 181 -10.84 -10.69 20.67
C LEU A 181 -11.88 -9.67 20.20
N PHE A 182 -12.79 -10.06 19.31
CA PHE A 182 -14.01 -9.32 19.05
C PHE A 182 -14.95 -9.54 20.23
N THR A 183 -14.83 -8.68 21.24
CA THR A 183 -15.98 -8.44 22.12
C THR A 183 -16.98 -7.66 21.29
N ASP A 184 -18.16 -8.23 21.06
CA ASP A 184 -19.29 -7.53 20.46
C ASP A 184 -19.63 -6.32 21.33
N ILE A 185 -19.05 -5.15 21.03
CA ILE A 185 -19.39 -3.91 21.72
C ILE A 185 -20.80 -3.54 21.24
N GLN A 186 -21.78 -3.66 22.14
CA GLN A 186 -23.13 -3.17 21.87
C GLN A 186 -23.13 -1.66 22.07
N ILE A 187 -23.44 -0.91 21.00
CA ILE A 187 -23.57 0.54 21.02
C ILE A 187 -25.05 0.88 20.93
N GLU A 188 -25.62 1.44 21.99
CA GLU A 188 -26.96 2.00 21.98
C GLU A 188 -26.89 3.50 21.65
N SER A 189 -27.68 3.96 20.70
CA SER A 189 -27.80 5.39 20.39
C SER A 189 -29.23 5.89 20.58
N THR A 190 -29.36 7.09 21.14
CA THR A 190 -30.64 7.76 21.36
C THR A 190 -30.55 9.18 20.82
N VAL A 191 -31.38 9.50 19.83
CA VAL A 191 -31.54 10.88 19.36
C VAL A 191 -32.31 11.67 20.41
N LEU A 192 -31.67 12.68 20.98
CA LEU A 192 -32.27 13.54 22.01
C LEU A 192 -33.02 14.72 21.40
N LYS A 193 -32.45 15.32 20.34
CA LYS A 193 -33.04 16.43 19.59
C LYS A 193 -32.62 16.34 18.13
N GLU A 194 -33.54 16.66 17.23
CA GLU A 194 -33.26 16.71 15.79
C GLU A 194 -34.16 17.74 15.11
N ASN A 195 -33.56 18.56 14.26
CA ASN A 195 -34.23 19.42 13.28
C ASN A 195 -33.36 19.48 12.01
N ASP A 196 -33.78 20.29 11.02
CA ASP A 196 -33.14 20.37 9.71
C ASP A 196 -31.63 20.71 9.74
N THR A 197 -31.16 21.43 10.77
CA THR A 197 -29.76 21.90 10.87
C THR A 197 -29.05 21.42 12.13
N TYR A 198 -29.73 20.76 13.06
CA TYR A 198 -29.17 20.41 14.36
C TYR A 198 -29.57 18.99 14.75
N ARG A 199 -28.61 18.23 15.26
CA ARG A 199 -28.84 16.88 15.78
C ARG A 199 -28.01 16.62 17.03
N GLU A 200 -28.64 16.06 18.04
CA GLU A 200 -28.02 15.71 19.32
C GLU A 200 -28.30 14.22 19.60
N ILE A 201 -27.24 13.43 19.68
CA ILE A 201 -27.31 11.98 19.86
C ILE A 201 -26.49 11.57 21.08
N ARG A 202 -27.12 10.86 22.00
CA ARG A 202 -26.42 10.17 23.10
C ARG A 202 -26.07 8.77 22.66
N TYR A 203 -24.83 8.38 22.87
CA TYR A 203 -24.33 7.02 22.69
C TYR A 203 -23.98 6.43 24.05
N ASN A 204 -24.41 5.20 24.29
CA ASN A 204 -24.03 4.38 25.44
C ASN A 204 -23.40 3.10 24.92
N TYR A 205 -22.27 2.71 25.50
CA TYR A 205 -21.60 1.46 25.12
C TYR A 205 -20.81 0.90 26.29
N THR A 206 -20.55 -0.41 26.27
CA THR A 206 -19.78 -1.10 27.29
C THR A 206 -18.50 -1.66 26.68
N LEU A 207 -17.36 -1.26 27.22
CA LEU A 207 -16.06 -1.79 26.84
C LEU A 207 -15.32 -2.29 28.09
N ASN A 208 -14.85 -3.54 28.06
CA ASN A 208 -14.14 -4.18 29.19
C ASN A 208 -14.92 -4.06 30.52
N ASN A 209 -16.23 -4.33 30.48
CA ASN A 209 -17.17 -4.20 31.61
C ASN A 209 -17.28 -2.78 32.20
N THR A 210 -16.82 -1.76 31.49
CA THR A 210 -16.97 -0.35 31.86
C THR A 210 -17.96 0.30 30.90
N ASN A 211 -18.97 0.97 31.44
CA ASN A 211 -19.95 1.71 30.63
C ASN A 211 -19.42 3.11 30.35
N TYR A 212 -19.56 3.53 29.10
CA TYR A 212 -19.22 4.86 28.64
C TYR A 212 -20.46 5.53 28.06
N GLU A 213 -20.49 6.86 28.20
CA GLU A 213 -21.51 7.71 27.60
C GLU A 213 -20.80 8.80 26.79
N LYS A 214 -21.30 9.06 25.59
CA LYS A 214 -20.85 10.15 24.71
C LYS A 214 -22.06 10.91 24.20
N LEU A 215 -22.01 12.24 24.26
CA LEU A 215 -22.96 13.10 23.58
C LEU A 215 -22.31 13.67 22.33
N GLU A 216 -22.95 13.49 21.18
CA GLU A 216 -22.53 14.08 19.91
C GLU A 216 -23.56 15.10 19.46
N ILE A 217 -23.10 16.32 19.25
CA ILE A 217 -23.88 17.45 18.75
C ILE A 217 -23.35 17.79 17.36
N ARG A 218 -24.24 17.81 16.38
CA ARG A 218 -23.95 18.18 14.99
C ARG A 218 -24.79 19.40 14.62
N SER A 219 -24.13 20.44 14.14
CA SER A 219 -24.76 21.64 13.56
C SER A 219 -24.38 21.79 12.09
N LEU A 220 -25.34 21.87 11.19
CA LEU A 220 -25.15 22.19 9.78
C LEU A 220 -24.95 23.70 9.65
N LEU A 221 -23.78 24.10 9.17
CA LEU A 221 -23.39 25.50 9.01
C LEU A 221 -23.69 26.03 7.61
N PHE A 222 -23.53 25.17 6.61
CA PHE A 222 -23.79 25.50 5.22
C PHE A 222 -24.12 24.23 4.45
N SER A 223 -25.11 24.30 3.55
CA SER A 223 -25.41 23.23 2.62
C SER A 223 -25.82 23.82 1.27
N PHE A 224 -25.46 23.15 0.19
CA PHE A 224 -26.07 23.39 -1.10
C PHE A 224 -26.16 22.09 -1.91
N GLU A 225 -27.13 22.05 -2.80
CA GLU A 225 -27.29 20.99 -3.78
C GLU A 225 -27.56 21.64 -5.15
N THR A 226 -26.90 21.16 -6.19
CA THR A 226 -27.15 21.57 -7.57
C THR A 226 -27.27 20.36 -8.47
N ASN A 227 -28.14 20.48 -9.46
CA ASN A 227 -28.14 19.59 -10.61
C ASN A 227 -27.87 20.44 -11.85
N ASP A 228 -26.62 20.40 -12.35
CA ASP A 228 -26.22 21.09 -13.57
C ASP A 228 -25.87 20.06 -14.64
N SER A 229 -26.63 20.11 -15.74
CA SER A 229 -26.32 19.35 -16.95
C SER A 229 -26.13 17.83 -16.71
N GLY A 230 -26.88 17.25 -15.76
CA GLY A 230 -26.80 15.83 -15.41
C GLY A 230 -25.74 15.47 -14.38
N THR A 231 -25.04 16.45 -13.79
CA THR A 231 -24.18 16.26 -12.62
C THR A 231 -24.90 16.73 -11.36
N ILE A 232 -25.11 15.83 -10.40
CA ILE A 232 -25.62 16.19 -9.08
C ILE A 232 -24.44 16.46 -8.18
N LYS A 233 -24.38 17.67 -7.63
CA LYS A 233 -23.36 18.06 -6.66
C LYS A 233 -24.02 18.43 -5.34
N SER A 234 -23.52 17.88 -4.25
CA SER A 234 -23.91 18.28 -2.91
C SER A 234 -22.69 18.67 -2.09
N PHE A 235 -22.90 19.61 -1.19
CA PHE A 235 -21.87 20.05 -0.28
C PHE A 235 -22.52 20.41 1.03
N ASP A 236 -21.98 19.83 2.09
CA ASP A 236 -22.37 20.15 3.44
C ASP A 236 -21.13 20.49 4.26
N PHE A 237 -21.29 21.49 5.12
CA PHE A 237 -20.29 21.87 6.11
C PHE A 237 -20.92 21.85 7.49
N TYR A 238 -20.39 21.00 8.36
CA TYR A 238 -20.89 20.77 9.70
C TYR A 238 -19.88 21.21 10.75
N TYR A 239 -20.40 21.60 11.91
CA TYR A 239 -19.65 21.68 13.16
C TYR A 239 -20.10 20.55 14.09
N TYR A 240 -19.13 19.87 14.70
CA TYR A 240 -19.34 18.82 15.66
C TYR A 240 -18.78 19.22 17.02
N GLU A 241 -19.54 18.91 18.06
CA GLU A 241 -19.09 18.90 19.44
C GLU A 241 -19.35 17.52 20.02
N VAL A 242 -18.30 16.90 20.55
CA VAL A 242 -18.33 15.57 21.15
C VAL A 242 -17.94 15.71 22.60
N ILE A 243 -18.90 15.43 23.48
CA ILE A 243 -18.76 15.55 24.92
C ILE A 243 -18.70 14.14 25.51
N ARG A 244 -17.62 13.88 26.23
CA ARG A 244 -17.39 12.67 27.03
C ARG A 244 -17.31 13.08 28.51
N SER A 245 -17.26 12.10 29.39
CA SER A 245 -17.17 12.34 30.85
C SER A 245 -15.91 13.11 31.26
N ASP A 246 -14.83 13.02 30.49
CA ASP A 246 -13.50 13.56 30.81
C ASP A 246 -13.01 14.63 29.83
N SER A 247 -13.70 14.80 28.70
CA SER A 247 -13.20 15.58 27.58
C SER A 247 -14.32 16.17 26.73
N VAL A 248 -14.03 17.31 26.12
CA VAL A 248 -14.84 17.90 25.06
C VAL A 248 -13.92 18.10 23.87
N SER A 249 -14.32 17.57 22.72
CA SER A 249 -13.61 17.76 21.45
C SER A 249 -14.55 18.32 20.41
N ASN A 250 -14.05 19.21 19.57
CA ASN A 250 -14.80 19.79 18.47
C ASN A 250 -14.03 19.64 17.16
N TYR A 251 -14.77 19.61 16.06
CA TYR A 251 -14.20 19.57 14.72
C TYR A 251 -15.21 20.08 13.69
N TYR A 252 -14.72 20.51 12.55
CA TYR A 252 -15.54 20.80 11.39
C TYR A 252 -15.44 19.67 10.38
N LEU A 253 -16.54 19.38 9.70
CA LEU A 253 -16.61 18.32 8.69
C LEU A 253 -17.18 18.90 7.40
N LEU A 254 -16.36 18.91 6.37
CA LEU A 254 -16.78 19.17 4.99
C LEU A 254 -17.09 17.83 4.33
N LYS A 255 -18.27 17.74 3.70
CA LYS A 255 -18.63 16.66 2.79
C LYS A 255 -18.98 17.25 1.44
N TYR A 256 -18.40 16.72 0.39
CA TYR A 256 -18.70 17.10 -0.98
C TYR A 256 -18.90 15.84 -1.81
N TYR A 257 -19.98 15.79 -2.58
CA TYR A 257 -20.28 14.71 -3.50
C TYR A 257 -20.52 15.28 -4.88
N SER A 258 -20.02 14.58 -5.90
CA SER A 258 -20.29 14.85 -7.30
C SER A 258 -20.63 13.54 -8.00
N GLU A 259 -21.89 13.38 -8.35
CA GLU A 259 -22.43 12.24 -9.06
C GLU A 259 -22.67 12.62 -10.52
N HIS A 260 -22.03 11.89 -11.42
CA HIS A 260 -22.09 12.06 -12.87
C HIS A 260 -22.25 10.70 -13.53
N GLU A 261 -22.82 10.64 -14.73
CA GLU A 261 -23.03 9.36 -15.44
C GLU A 261 -21.73 8.56 -15.65
N GLN A 262 -20.59 9.25 -15.73
CA GLN A 262 -19.28 8.66 -15.97
C GLN A 262 -18.43 8.46 -14.71
N TYR A 263 -18.82 9.03 -13.56
CA TYR A 263 -18.06 8.89 -12.31
C TYR A 263 -18.85 9.35 -11.08
N ASN A 264 -18.48 8.81 -9.93
CA ASN A 264 -18.89 9.28 -8.61
C ASN A 264 -17.66 9.73 -7.82
N LEU A 265 -17.68 10.97 -7.33
CA LEU A 265 -16.62 11.51 -6.48
C LEU A 265 -17.18 11.91 -5.13
N SER A 266 -16.46 11.54 -4.07
CA SER A 266 -16.72 12.00 -2.71
C SER A 266 -15.46 12.60 -2.12
N ILE A 267 -15.60 13.72 -1.42
CA ILE A 267 -14.54 14.36 -0.65
C ILE A 267 -15.06 14.56 0.76
N THR A 268 -14.28 14.11 1.73
CA THR A 268 -14.49 14.41 3.15
C THR A 268 -13.24 15.10 3.68
N ALA A 269 -13.39 16.26 4.32
CA ALA A 269 -12.30 16.94 4.99
C ALA A 269 -12.69 17.26 6.43
N THR A 270 -11.82 16.91 7.37
CA THR A 270 -12.02 17.20 8.79
C THR A 270 -10.99 18.19 9.28
N LEU A 271 -11.48 19.27 9.89
CA LEU A 271 -10.65 20.32 10.45
C LEU A 271 -10.72 20.25 11.97
N THR A 272 -9.57 20.15 12.62
CA THR A 272 -9.48 20.21 14.08
C THR A 272 -9.12 21.64 14.49
N PRO A 273 -10.05 22.41 15.08
CA PRO A 273 -9.77 23.76 15.52
C PRO A 273 -8.80 23.75 16.70
N SER A 274 -7.88 24.72 16.72
CA SER A 274 -7.14 25.07 17.93
C SER A 274 -7.90 26.12 18.73
N ASN A 275 -8.38 27.13 18.01
CA ASN A 275 -9.16 28.25 18.51
C ASN A 275 -9.97 28.84 17.34
N MET A 276 -10.45 30.08 17.46
CA MET A 276 -11.26 30.75 16.43
C MET A 276 -10.44 31.33 15.26
N GLU A 277 -9.11 31.26 15.30
CA GLU A 277 -8.21 31.89 14.33
C GLU A 277 -7.48 30.88 13.44
N PHE A 278 -7.29 29.63 13.88
CA PHE A 278 -6.62 28.59 13.08
C PHE A 278 -6.99 27.15 13.47
N TYR A 279 -6.71 26.23 12.54
CA TYR A 279 -6.81 24.78 12.71
C TYR A 279 -5.45 24.16 13.02
N THR A 280 -5.41 23.21 13.96
CA THR A 280 -4.21 22.40 14.20
C THR A 280 -3.97 21.45 13.04
N SER A 281 -5.03 20.88 12.47
CA SER A 281 -4.89 19.97 11.34
C SER A 281 -6.10 19.92 10.41
N SER A 282 -5.84 19.52 9.16
CA SER A 282 -6.81 19.09 8.16
C SER A 282 -6.48 17.69 7.68
N LYS A 283 -7.47 16.80 7.71
CA LYS A 283 -7.38 15.44 7.20
C LYS A 283 -8.44 15.25 6.12
N THR A 284 -8.01 15.03 4.89
CA THR A 284 -8.90 14.94 3.73
C THR A 284 -8.80 13.59 3.04
N VAL A 285 -9.94 13.04 2.64
CA VAL A 285 -10.06 11.85 1.81
C VAL A 285 -10.89 12.20 0.58
N LEU A 286 -10.32 12.02 -0.60
CA LEU A 286 -10.98 12.14 -1.89
C LEU A 286 -11.07 10.74 -2.50
N VAL A 287 -12.28 10.25 -2.73
CA VAL A 287 -12.53 8.98 -3.42
C VAL A 287 -13.18 9.30 -4.76
N TYR A 288 -12.52 8.95 -5.85
CA TYR A 288 -13.03 9.07 -7.21
C TYR A 288 -13.31 7.67 -7.77
N ASN A 289 -14.54 7.42 -8.20
CA ASN A 289 -15.01 6.14 -8.75
C ASN A 289 -15.50 6.36 -10.19
N PRO A 290 -14.67 6.15 -11.22
CA PRO A 290 -15.13 6.21 -12.61
C PRO A 290 -16.02 5.02 -12.99
N ALA A 291 -16.90 5.22 -13.97
CA ALA A 291 -17.83 4.20 -14.46
C ALA A 291 -17.13 3.03 -15.17
N GLU A 292 -16.03 3.32 -15.88
CA GLU A 292 -15.21 2.34 -16.57
C GLU A 292 -13.75 2.53 -16.13
N LYS A 293 -13.13 1.48 -15.58
CA LYS A 293 -11.71 1.48 -15.23
C LYS A 293 -11.14 0.08 -15.12
N THR A 294 -9.81 0.02 -15.10
CA THR A 294 -9.03 -1.21 -15.01
C THR A 294 -8.23 -1.34 -13.70
N ARG A 295 -7.90 -0.25 -12.99
CA ARG A 295 -6.95 -0.29 -11.83
C ARG A 295 -7.20 0.77 -10.75
N ASN A 296 -6.70 0.56 -9.54
CA ASN A 296 -6.72 1.55 -8.45
C ASN A 296 -5.47 2.44 -8.45
N THR A 297 -5.56 3.67 -7.95
CA THR A 297 -4.36 4.48 -7.61
C THR A 297 -4.50 5.21 -6.28
N ILE A 298 -3.38 5.52 -5.65
CA ILE A 298 -3.32 6.05 -4.28
C ILE A 298 -2.28 7.16 -4.17
N GLU A 299 -2.71 8.36 -3.78
CA GLU A 299 -1.80 9.47 -3.55
C GLU A 299 -1.91 9.94 -2.10
N MET A 300 -0.83 9.79 -1.34
CA MET A 300 -0.73 10.27 0.04
C MET A 300 -0.02 11.62 0.04
N ILE A 301 -0.77 12.69 0.29
CA ILE A 301 -0.30 14.07 0.20
C ILE A 301 -0.09 14.63 1.60
N THR A 302 1.12 15.06 1.88
CA THR A 302 1.47 15.82 3.10
C THR A 302 1.88 17.24 2.69
N ILE A 303 1.28 18.24 3.32
CA ILE A 303 1.61 19.65 3.07
C ILE A 303 2.25 20.22 4.33
N LYS A 304 3.56 20.47 4.27
CA LYS A 304 4.36 21.06 5.35
C LYS A 304 4.37 22.57 5.24
N LYS A 305 3.20 23.17 5.02
CA LYS A 305 3.06 24.61 4.85
C LYS A 305 1.72 25.03 5.41
N GLU A 306 1.72 26.14 6.14
CA GLU A 306 0.48 26.75 6.60
C GLU A 306 -0.34 27.24 5.40
N ILE A 307 -1.54 26.69 5.26
CA ILE A 307 -2.47 26.97 4.15
C ILE A 307 -3.91 26.96 4.66
N THR A 308 -4.80 27.54 3.88
CA THR A 308 -6.26 27.45 4.09
C THR A 308 -6.86 26.21 3.42
N LEU A 309 -8.10 25.86 3.74
CA LEU A 309 -8.77 24.71 3.14
C LEU A 309 -8.99 24.89 1.63
N SER A 310 -9.31 26.11 1.19
CA SER A 310 -9.44 26.41 -0.22
C SER A 310 -8.10 26.30 -0.96
N GLU A 311 -6.99 26.67 -0.33
CA GLU A 311 -5.64 26.49 -0.87
C GLU A 311 -5.25 25.02 -0.93
N GLN A 312 -5.61 24.21 0.08
CA GLN A 312 -5.42 22.75 0.06
C GLN A 312 -6.02 22.14 -1.22
N PHE A 313 -7.25 22.50 -1.57
CA PHE A 313 -7.88 21.99 -2.79
C PHE A 313 -7.28 22.58 -4.09
N GLN A 314 -6.69 23.78 -4.06
CA GLN A 314 -5.89 24.26 -5.20
C GLN A 314 -4.59 23.47 -5.38
N ILE A 315 -3.96 23.05 -4.28
CA ILE A 315 -2.77 22.20 -4.28
C ILE A 315 -3.13 20.81 -4.81
N ILE A 316 -4.21 20.20 -4.32
CA ILE A 316 -4.74 18.92 -4.84
C ILE A 316 -4.99 19.01 -6.35
N ARG A 317 -5.61 20.09 -6.84
CA ARG A 317 -5.76 20.34 -8.28
C ARG A 317 -4.40 20.37 -9.00
N HIS A 318 -3.42 21.09 -8.46
CA HIS A 318 -2.10 21.20 -9.08
C HIS A 318 -1.40 19.85 -9.18
N ILE A 319 -1.45 19.05 -8.11
CA ILE A 319 -0.93 17.68 -8.05
C ILE A 319 -1.63 16.81 -9.09
N ALA A 320 -2.98 16.82 -9.12
CA ALA A 320 -3.75 16.03 -10.07
C ALA A 320 -3.41 16.38 -11.52
N ASN A 321 -3.26 17.67 -11.85
CA ASN A 321 -2.82 18.12 -13.18
C ASN A 321 -1.37 17.72 -13.52
N LYS A 322 -0.49 17.56 -12.51
CA LYS A 322 0.89 17.08 -12.71
C LYS A 322 0.86 15.59 -13.04
N LEU A 323 0.12 14.79 -12.26
CA LEU A 323 -0.08 13.36 -12.49
C LEU A 323 -0.77 13.09 -13.84
N GLU A 324 -1.83 13.83 -14.20
CA GLU A 324 -2.47 13.79 -15.52
C GLU A 324 -1.41 13.86 -16.63
N LYS A 325 -0.52 14.86 -16.57
CA LYS A 325 0.49 15.08 -17.62
C LYS A 325 1.53 13.98 -17.68
N GLU A 326 1.92 13.40 -16.56
CA GLU A 326 2.89 12.29 -16.55
C GLU A 326 2.24 11.01 -17.09
N TYR A 327 1.04 10.66 -16.61
CA TYR A 327 0.29 9.51 -17.10
C TYR A 327 0.03 9.58 -18.61
N ARG A 328 -0.36 10.75 -19.13
CA ARG A 328 -0.60 10.92 -20.57
C ARG A 328 0.63 10.71 -21.46
N LYS A 329 1.84 10.87 -20.92
CA LYS A 329 3.10 10.62 -21.65
C LYS A 329 3.48 9.14 -21.66
N SER A 330 2.89 8.34 -20.79
CA SER A 330 3.23 6.91 -20.67
C SER A 330 2.87 6.16 -21.95
N GLU A 331 3.79 5.30 -22.38
CA GLU A 331 3.55 4.31 -23.45
C GLU A 331 2.74 3.11 -22.95
N ASP A 332 2.69 2.89 -21.62
CA ASP A 332 1.79 1.91 -20.99
C ASP A 332 0.34 2.43 -21.05
N THR A 333 -0.52 1.70 -21.74
CA THR A 333 -1.94 2.07 -21.94
C THR A 333 -2.71 2.14 -20.63
N ASN A 334 -2.41 1.27 -19.65
CA ASN A 334 -3.08 1.28 -18.36
C ASN A 334 -2.76 2.56 -17.59
N LEU A 335 -1.49 2.99 -17.62
CA LEU A 335 -1.11 4.27 -17.00
C LEU A 335 -1.68 5.45 -17.79
N ASN A 336 -1.71 5.37 -19.12
CA ASN A 336 -2.23 6.43 -19.97
C ASN A 336 -3.71 6.73 -19.67
N GLU A 337 -4.53 5.69 -19.51
CA GLU A 337 -5.97 5.78 -19.19
C GLU A 337 -6.25 6.55 -17.89
N LEU A 338 -5.33 6.51 -16.91
CA LEU A 338 -5.46 7.26 -15.66
C LEU A 338 -5.44 8.78 -15.86
N SER A 339 -4.88 9.27 -16.96
CA SER A 339 -4.80 10.71 -17.24
C SER A 339 -6.16 11.39 -17.16
N ASP A 340 -7.21 10.77 -17.70
CA ASP A 340 -8.53 11.40 -17.76
C ASP A 340 -9.20 11.47 -16.39
N ASN A 341 -8.92 10.51 -15.51
CA ASN A 341 -9.39 10.51 -14.12
C ASN A 341 -8.76 11.66 -13.35
N TYR A 342 -7.44 11.80 -13.41
CA TYR A 342 -6.73 12.88 -12.72
C TYR A 342 -7.11 14.26 -13.25
N ARG A 343 -7.42 14.37 -14.55
CA ARG A 343 -8.02 15.58 -15.12
C ARG A 343 -9.37 15.91 -14.48
N MET A 344 -10.22 14.91 -14.24
CA MET A 344 -11.53 15.10 -13.59
C MET A 344 -11.38 15.44 -12.10
N ILE A 345 -10.54 14.71 -11.36
CA ILE A 345 -10.20 15.00 -9.96
C ILE A 345 -9.70 16.45 -9.81
N GLY A 346 -8.83 16.89 -10.72
CA GLY A 346 -8.33 18.27 -10.74
C GLY A 346 -9.45 19.31 -10.95
N ARG A 347 -10.42 19.03 -11.83
CA ARG A 347 -11.59 19.91 -12.02
C ARG A 347 -12.45 19.98 -10.77
N GLU A 348 -12.78 18.85 -10.16
CA GLU A 348 -13.60 18.79 -8.95
C GLU A 348 -12.94 19.51 -7.76
N ALA A 349 -11.63 19.29 -7.56
CA ALA A 349 -10.86 20.01 -6.54
C ALA A 349 -10.82 21.53 -6.77
N ARG A 350 -10.72 21.97 -8.04
CA ARG A 350 -10.78 23.39 -8.40
C ARG A 350 -12.13 24.00 -8.01
N ASP A 351 -13.21 23.32 -8.36
CA ASP A 351 -14.57 23.83 -8.16
C ASP A 351 -14.91 23.89 -6.67
N LEU A 352 -14.53 22.85 -5.91
CA LEU A 352 -14.65 22.82 -4.45
C LEU A 352 -13.87 23.96 -3.78
N SER A 353 -12.63 24.22 -4.21
CA SER A 353 -11.84 25.34 -3.72
C SER A 353 -12.55 26.69 -3.94
N GLN A 354 -13.14 26.91 -5.12
CA GLN A 354 -13.87 28.15 -5.41
C GLN A 354 -15.12 28.30 -4.56
N LEU A 355 -15.82 27.20 -4.31
CA LEU A 355 -17.00 27.18 -3.46
C LEU A 355 -16.65 27.57 -2.01
N ILE A 356 -15.58 26.99 -1.45
CA ILE A 356 -15.10 27.32 -0.11
C ILE A 356 -14.79 28.82 -0.01
N LYS A 357 -14.04 29.38 -0.98
CA LYS A 357 -13.71 30.82 -1.01
C LYS A 357 -14.93 31.74 -1.05
N ARG A 358 -16.02 31.30 -1.69
CA ARG A 358 -17.23 32.11 -1.85
C ARG A 358 -18.17 32.00 -0.66
N ASN A 359 -18.36 30.80 -0.13
CA ASN A 359 -19.44 30.51 0.81
C ASN A 359 -18.96 30.22 2.24
N LEU A 360 -17.71 29.80 2.42
CA LEU A 360 -17.13 29.44 3.72
C LEU A 360 -15.94 30.33 4.09
N ILE A 361 -15.91 31.59 3.63
CA ILE A 361 -14.76 32.49 3.85
C ILE A 361 -14.44 32.68 5.34
N GLU A 362 -15.45 32.63 6.23
CA GLU A 362 -15.28 32.74 7.68
C GLU A 362 -14.63 31.49 8.31
N TYR A 363 -14.66 30.36 7.61
CA TYR A 363 -14.08 29.08 8.04
C TYR A 363 -12.83 28.69 7.23
N ASP A 364 -12.43 29.49 6.24
CA ASP A 364 -11.24 29.25 5.43
C ASP A 364 -9.99 29.79 6.15
N LEU A 365 -9.77 29.29 7.38
CA LEU A 365 -8.71 29.72 8.29
C LEU A 365 -7.39 28.97 8.02
N PRO A 366 -6.24 29.50 8.47
CA PRO A 366 -4.96 28.81 8.40
C PRO A 366 -4.97 27.44 9.09
N ILE A 367 -4.28 26.47 8.49
CA ILE A 367 -4.14 25.09 8.96
C ILE A 367 -2.65 24.78 9.12
N GLN A 368 -2.24 24.32 10.30
CA GLN A 368 -0.82 24.02 10.59
C GLN A 368 -0.35 22.72 9.92
N GLU A 369 -1.09 21.62 10.09
CA GLU A 369 -0.76 20.32 9.52
C GLU A 369 -1.83 19.86 8.54
N THR A 370 -1.46 19.61 7.28
CA THR A 370 -2.44 19.17 6.28
C THR A 370 -2.04 17.83 5.66
N PHE A 371 -2.98 16.90 5.72
CA PHE A 371 -2.92 15.60 5.05
C PHE A 371 -4.10 15.46 4.09
N ALA A 372 -3.84 14.92 2.90
CA ALA A 372 -4.87 14.51 1.98
C ALA A 372 -4.55 13.16 1.35
N LEU A 373 -5.58 12.37 1.15
CA LEU A 373 -5.53 11.13 0.39
C LEU A 373 -6.37 11.30 -0.87
N ILE A 374 -5.80 10.99 -2.03
CA ILE A 374 -6.57 10.76 -3.25
C ILE A 374 -6.59 9.26 -3.49
N TYR A 375 -7.80 8.71 -3.58
CA TYR A 375 -8.03 7.32 -3.94
C TYR A 375 -8.89 7.28 -5.19
N ASP A 376 -8.29 6.86 -6.30
CA ASP A 376 -9.00 6.62 -7.56
C ASP A 376 -9.37 5.14 -7.60
N ALA A 377 -10.57 4.88 -7.11
CA ALA A 377 -11.12 3.60 -6.75
C ALA A 377 -11.81 2.95 -7.95
N PHE A 378 -11.42 1.72 -8.25
CA PHE A 378 -12.18 0.80 -9.07
C PHE A 378 -13.03 -0.06 -8.15
N THR A 379 -14.35 0.12 -8.26
CA THR A 379 -15.28 -0.90 -7.82
C THR A 379 -15.53 -1.82 -9.01
N PRO A 380 -15.16 -3.12 -8.96
CA PRO A 380 -15.65 -4.07 -9.94
C PRO A 380 -17.16 -3.96 -9.93
N GLY A 381 -17.74 -3.51 -11.03
CA GLY A 381 -19.17 -3.26 -11.09
C GLY A 381 -19.93 -4.53 -10.70
N ASN A 382 -21.03 -4.34 -9.97
CA ASN A 382 -22.21 -5.21 -10.02
C ASN A 382 -22.83 -5.19 -11.45
N GLY A 383 -22.00 -5.28 -12.49
CA GLY A 383 -22.39 -5.36 -13.88
C GLY A 383 -22.78 -6.78 -14.18
N GLY A 384 -24.07 -7.02 -14.36
CA GLY A 384 -24.65 -8.29 -14.79
C GLY A 384 -24.23 -8.69 -16.21
N GLY A 385 -22.95 -9.00 -16.41
CA GLY A 385 -22.46 -9.82 -17.51
C GLY A 385 -22.34 -11.25 -17.03
N GLY A 386 -23.23 -12.14 -17.49
CA GLY A 386 -23.34 -13.54 -17.06
C GLY A 386 -22.16 -14.42 -17.42
N GLY A 387 -21.02 -14.22 -16.76
CA GLY A 387 -20.08 -15.29 -16.45
C GLY A 387 -20.48 -15.89 -15.11
N ASP A 388 -20.53 -17.22 -15.02
CA ASP A 388 -20.76 -17.90 -13.76
C ASP A 388 -19.81 -17.34 -12.68
N PRO A 389 -20.29 -17.09 -11.45
CA PRO A 389 -19.41 -16.71 -10.36
C PRO A 389 -18.30 -17.77 -10.26
N PRO A 390 -17.03 -17.38 -10.10
CA PRO A 390 -15.96 -18.36 -9.90
C PRO A 390 -16.39 -19.28 -8.76
N SER A 391 -16.34 -20.59 -9.02
CA SER A 391 -16.71 -21.61 -8.04
C SER A 391 -16.00 -21.30 -6.71
N PRO A 392 -16.71 -21.37 -5.56
CA PRO A 392 -16.11 -21.11 -4.27
C PRO A 392 -14.89 -22.02 -4.11
N PRO A 393 -13.74 -21.47 -3.73
CA PRO A 393 -12.53 -22.27 -3.62
C PRO A 393 -12.71 -23.28 -2.46
N PRO A 394 -12.00 -24.42 -2.51
CA PRO A 394 -12.19 -25.50 -1.55
C PRO A 394 -11.99 -25.01 -0.10
N PRO A 395 -12.70 -25.60 0.88
CA PRO A 395 -12.59 -25.20 2.28
C PRO A 395 -11.12 -25.25 2.74
N GLY A 396 -10.58 -24.10 3.19
CA GLY A 396 -9.18 -23.96 3.59
C GLY A 396 -8.32 -23.10 2.64
N SER A 397 -8.91 -22.52 1.60
CA SER A 397 -8.33 -21.40 0.85
C SER A 397 -8.71 -20.09 1.56
N GLY A 398 -7.71 -19.24 1.81
CA GLY A 398 -7.88 -17.92 2.41
C GLY A 398 -8.82 -17.01 1.60
N CYS A 399 -9.21 -15.90 2.23
CA CYS A 399 -10.21 -14.92 1.83
C CYS A 399 -10.43 -14.72 0.32
N PHE A 400 -11.71 -14.61 -0.04
CA PHE A 400 -12.34 -14.26 -1.33
C PHE A 400 -11.40 -14.07 -2.53
N GLY A 401 -11.70 -14.77 -3.64
CA GLY A 401 -10.94 -14.76 -4.90
C GLY A 401 -10.86 -13.43 -5.68
N GLY A 402 -10.39 -12.37 -5.01
CA GLY A 402 -9.67 -11.23 -5.55
C GLY A 402 -8.20 -11.29 -5.08
N ASP A 403 -7.37 -10.37 -5.55
CA ASP A 403 -5.95 -10.31 -5.19
C ASP A 403 -5.80 -10.05 -3.67
N PRO A 404 -5.41 -11.06 -2.85
CA PRO A 404 -5.51 -11.05 -1.38
C PRO A 404 -4.67 -9.96 -0.71
N TYR A 405 -3.77 -9.33 -1.48
CA TYR A 405 -2.91 -8.26 -1.00
C TYR A 405 -3.55 -6.87 -1.09
N TRP A 406 -4.55 -6.67 -1.97
CA TRP A 406 -5.38 -5.47 -1.91
C TRP A 406 -6.22 -5.46 -0.64
N ASP A 407 -6.69 -6.62 -0.19
CA ASP A 407 -7.40 -6.76 1.08
C ASP A 407 -6.47 -6.49 2.28
N CYS A 408 -5.22 -6.96 2.25
CA CYS A 408 -4.19 -6.60 3.24
C CYS A 408 -3.84 -5.11 3.23
N PHE A 409 -3.72 -4.49 2.05
CA PHE A 409 -3.52 -3.05 1.93
C PHE A 409 -4.74 -2.31 2.49
N TRP A 410 -5.96 -2.72 2.19
CA TRP A 410 -7.18 -2.16 2.81
C TRP A 410 -7.20 -2.38 4.32
N CYS A 411 -6.61 -3.45 4.83
CA CYS A 411 -6.45 -3.68 6.26
C CYS A 411 -5.46 -2.67 6.86
N GLU A 412 -4.23 -2.57 6.34
CA GLU A 412 -3.22 -1.59 6.77
C GLU A 412 -3.64 -0.12 6.52
N PHE A 413 -4.43 0.11 5.48
CA PHE A 413 -4.99 1.40 5.10
C PHE A 413 -6.22 1.72 5.92
N ALA A 414 -7.07 0.77 6.31
CA ALA A 414 -8.12 0.97 7.31
C ALA A 414 -7.53 1.17 8.71
N ILE A 415 -6.31 0.69 8.95
CA ILE A 415 -5.50 0.97 10.14
C ILE A 415 -4.90 2.39 10.09
N GLY A 416 -4.37 2.81 8.93
CA GLY A 416 -3.79 4.13 8.69
C GLY A 416 -4.83 5.25 8.54
N LEU A 417 -5.81 5.08 7.65
CA LEU A 417 -7.06 5.85 7.64
C LEU A 417 -7.85 5.66 8.91
N GLY A 418 -7.68 4.55 9.63
CA GLY A 418 -8.03 4.45 11.03
C GLY A 418 -7.40 5.66 11.73
N THR A 419 -6.12 5.70 11.98
CA THR A 419 -5.51 6.85 12.70
C THR A 419 -5.80 8.27 12.15
N ILE A 420 -6.12 8.40 10.85
CA ILE A 420 -6.44 9.67 10.20
C ILE A 420 -7.94 10.03 10.33
N VAL A 421 -8.86 9.15 9.93
CA VAL A 421 -10.32 9.28 10.06
C VAL A 421 -10.80 9.08 11.51
N LEU A 422 -10.02 8.44 12.38
CA LEU A 422 -10.35 8.16 13.78
C LEU A 422 -10.42 9.42 14.66
N CYS A 423 -9.85 10.56 14.22
CA CYS A 423 -10.04 11.85 14.89
C CYS A 423 -11.29 12.61 14.41
N ALA A 424 -12.00 12.06 13.43
CA ALA A 424 -13.09 12.71 12.73
C ALA A 424 -14.25 11.73 12.58
N GLY A 425 -15.24 11.80 13.47
CA GLY A 425 -16.43 10.97 13.32
C GLY A 425 -17.04 11.12 11.93
N ILE A 426 -16.98 10.06 11.10
CA ILE A 426 -18.12 9.50 10.35
C ILE A 426 -17.70 8.37 9.38
N ILE A 427 -18.35 7.22 9.62
CA ILE A 427 -18.98 6.22 8.74
C ILE A 427 -18.85 6.45 7.22
N ILE A 428 -18.28 5.45 6.53
CA ILE A 428 -18.59 5.11 5.13
C ILE A 428 -19.77 4.14 5.16
N ALA A 429 -20.88 4.49 4.51
CA ALA A 429 -21.97 3.57 4.25
C ALA A 429 -22.31 3.59 2.76
N THR A 430 -22.06 2.47 2.09
CA THR A 430 -22.94 1.84 1.09
C THR A 430 -22.44 0.43 0.88
N TYR A 431 -22.95 -0.53 1.66
CA TYR A 431 -23.44 -1.86 1.26
C TYR A 431 -24.08 -2.49 2.54
N GLY A 432 -25.13 -3.28 2.36
CA GLY A 432 -26.14 -3.59 3.40
C GLY A 432 -25.64 -4.15 4.73
N SER A 433 -26.40 -3.87 5.79
CA SER A 433 -26.34 -4.49 7.13
C SER A 433 -24.92 -4.78 7.66
N GLY A 434 -24.12 -3.73 7.87
CA GLY A 434 -22.76 -3.86 8.42
C GLY A 434 -22.14 -2.58 8.99
N GLY A 435 -22.92 -1.50 9.14
CA GLY A 435 -22.42 -0.17 9.53
C GLY A 435 -22.02 0.01 11.00
N GLU A 436 -22.08 -1.04 11.82
CA GLU A 436 -21.86 -0.94 13.28
C GLU A 436 -20.44 -1.33 13.72
N LEU A 437 -19.65 -2.02 12.88
CA LEU A 437 -18.28 -2.45 13.24
C LEU A 437 -17.23 -1.32 13.22
N CYS A 438 -17.42 -0.29 12.39
CA CYS A 438 -16.41 0.78 12.22
C CYS A 438 -16.37 1.76 13.42
N VAL A 439 -17.49 1.92 14.14
CA VAL A 439 -17.57 2.77 15.36
C VAL A 439 -16.94 2.08 16.58
N ILE A 440 -16.84 0.75 16.56
CA ILE A 440 -16.21 -0.07 17.61
C ILE A 440 -14.68 -0.01 17.51
N LEU A 441 -14.14 -0.02 16.28
CA LEU A 441 -12.72 0.18 15.99
C LEU A 441 -12.21 1.57 16.45
N LEU A 442 -13.13 2.55 16.52
CA LEU A 442 -12.86 3.93 16.94
C LEU A 442 -12.47 4.10 18.41
N GLU A 443 -12.96 3.26 19.29
CA GLU A 443 -12.81 3.45 20.74
C GLU A 443 -11.66 2.66 21.34
N TYR A 444 -11.26 1.54 20.71
CA TYR A 444 -10.09 0.76 21.13
C TYR A 444 -8.76 1.51 20.92
N PHE A 445 -8.69 2.35 19.88
CA PHE A 445 -7.51 3.16 19.57
C PHE A 445 -7.30 4.32 20.53
N HIS A 446 -8.38 4.99 20.94
CA HIS A 446 -8.33 6.10 21.88
C HIS A 446 -7.97 5.67 23.31
N ILE A 447 -8.23 4.41 23.67
CA ILE A 447 -8.02 3.89 25.04
C ILE A 447 -6.62 3.28 25.24
N THR A 448 -6.00 2.71 24.20
CA THR A 448 -4.77 1.90 24.38
C THR A 448 -3.48 2.60 23.97
N GLY A 449 -3.53 3.72 23.23
CA GLY A 449 -2.33 4.48 22.82
C GLY A 449 -1.30 3.67 22.02
N SER A 450 -1.69 2.52 21.47
CA SER A 450 -0.80 1.57 20.83
C SER A 450 -1.14 1.41 19.34
N THR A 451 -0.21 1.79 18.47
CA THR A 451 -0.27 1.54 17.02
C THR A 451 -0.27 0.04 16.67
N TYR A 452 -0.05 -0.84 17.64
CA TYR A 452 0.11 -2.28 17.46
C TYR A 452 -1.22 -3.05 17.32
N ILE A 453 -2.32 -2.49 17.83
CA ILE A 453 -3.62 -3.21 17.96
C ILE A 453 -4.52 -3.00 16.73
N ALA A 454 -4.24 -1.97 15.94
CA ALA A 454 -4.86 -1.73 14.65
C ALA A 454 -4.78 -2.98 13.74
N CYS A 455 -3.59 -3.59 13.66
CA CYS A 455 -3.34 -4.83 12.92
C CYS A 455 -4.13 -6.04 13.45
N GLN A 456 -4.55 -6.04 14.72
CA GLN A 456 -5.30 -7.15 15.30
C GLN A 456 -6.81 -7.00 15.17
N LEU A 457 -7.33 -5.77 15.13
CA LEU A 457 -8.77 -5.52 15.11
C LEU A 457 -9.37 -5.49 13.70
N ALA A 458 -8.54 -5.36 12.67
CA ALA A 458 -9.01 -5.23 11.29
C ALA A 458 -9.49 -6.55 10.66
N GLY A 459 -9.42 -7.70 11.35
CA GLY A 459 -10.19 -8.93 11.07
C GLY A 459 -10.15 -9.53 9.65
N CYS A 460 -9.44 -8.91 8.72
CA CYS A 460 -9.36 -9.22 7.30
C CYS A 460 -7.88 -9.21 6.91
N CYS A 461 -7.15 -10.16 7.47
CA CYS A 461 -5.93 -10.66 6.87
C CYS A 461 -6.17 -12.15 6.59
#